data_AF-A0A560BJ03-F1
#
_entry.id   AF-A0A560BJ03-F1
#
_cell.length_a   1.000
_cell.length_b   1.000
_cell.length_c   1.000
_cell.angle_alpha   90.00
_cell.angle_beta   90.00
_cell.angle_gamma   90.00
#
_symmetry.space_group_name_H-M   'P 1'
#
loop_
_entity.id
_entity.type
_entity.pdbx_description
1 polymer ?
#
loop_
_entity_poly.entity_id
_entity_poly.type
_entity_poly.pdbx_seq_one_letter_code
_entity_poly.pdbx_strand_id
1 'polypeptide(L)'
;MPADGPSTPPYPTLGGDLITPKDLHAITEAQETARRKEAQELEKKRQEEQTAIHDAFMHQHIRPDAKERFTRAVRTAAERGETEIEIVRFPSSYCSDGGRAINNFEPDWPDSLTGFAREVYDNYDRYLRPAGYKLRAQILSYPGGMPGDVGVFLHW
;
A
#
# COMPACT_ATOMS: atom_id res chain seq x y z
N MET A 1 -77.48 31.67 38.00
CA MET A 1 -77.31 31.54 36.54
C MET A 1 -76.15 32.43 36.11
N PRO A 2 -75.27 31.95 35.22
CA PRO A 2 -73.84 32.28 35.16
C PRO A 2 -73.53 33.28 34.04
N ALA A 3 -72.31 33.83 34.04
CA ALA A 3 -71.71 34.41 32.84
C ALA A 3 -70.30 33.84 32.70
N ASP A 4 -70.17 32.87 31.79
CA ASP A 4 -68.93 32.24 31.36
C ASP A 4 -67.99 33.29 30.76
N GLY A 5 -66.78 33.39 31.31
CA GLY A 5 -65.69 34.12 30.68
C GLY A 5 -65.15 33.34 29.46
N PRO A 6 -64.65 34.03 28.42
CA PRO A 6 -64.25 33.38 27.18
C PRO A 6 -63.03 32.49 27.39
N SER A 7 -63.18 31.23 26.98
CA SER A 7 -62.12 30.22 26.89
C SER A 7 -61.07 30.64 25.85
N THR A 8 -59.83 30.85 26.31
CA THR A 8 -58.66 31.08 25.45
C THR A 8 -58.29 29.79 24.71
N PRO A 9 -58.07 29.80 23.39
CA PRO A 9 -57.67 28.58 22.67
C PRO A 9 -56.26 28.16 23.10
N PRO A 10 -55.98 26.86 23.26
CA PRO A 10 -54.65 26.38 23.58
C PRO A 10 -53.72 26.66 22.38
N TYR A 11 -52.69 27.48 22.60
CA TYR A 11 -51.58 27.60 21.66
C TYR A 11 -50.97 26.20 21.45
N PRO A 12 -50.57 25.84 20.21
CA PRO A 12 -49.86 24.59 20.00
C PRO A 12 -48.56 24.65 20.81
N THR A 13 -48.49 23.84 21.86
CA THR A 13 -47.29 23.73 22.68
C THR A 13 -46.24 23.01 21.85
N LEU A 14 -45.17 23.71 21.51
CA LEU A 14 -43.94 23.12 20.97
C LEU A 14 -43.43 21.94 21.84
N GLY A 15 -43.79 21.87 23.12
CA GLY A 15 -43.18 21.00 24.13
C GLY A 15 -43.57 19.52 24.14
N GLY A 16 -44.34 19.00 23.18
CA GLY A 16 -44.78 17.60 23.17
C GLY A 16 -43.83 16.61 22.48
N ASP A 17 -43.08 17.08 21.46
CA ASP A 17 -42.39 16.21 20.49
C ASP A 17 -41.00 16.76 20.07
N LEU A 18 -40.43 17.68 20.85
CA LEU A 18 -39.13 18.26 20.53
C LEU A 18 -38.00 17.32 20.95
N ILE A 19 -37.14 16.97 20.00
CA ILE A 19 -35.87 16.33 20.26
C ILE A 19 -35.07 17.15 21.28
N THR A 20 -34.60 16.51 22.35
CA THR A 20 -33.89 17.23 23.41
C THR A 20 -32.41 17.37 23.04
N PRO A 21 -31.68 18.37 23.57
CA PRO A 21 -30.24 18.45 23.42
C PRO A 21 -29.50 17.17 23.85
N LYS A 22 -30.03 16.46 24.85
CA LYS A 22 -29.49 15.17 25.30
C LYS A 22 -29.63 14.09 24.21
N ASP A 23 -30.78 14.05 23.53
CA ASP A 23 -31.01 13.13 22.41
C ASP A 23 -30.09 13.47 21.24
N LEU A 24 -29.90 14.76 20.94
CA LEU A 24 -28.96 15.22 19.91
C LEU A 24 -27.51 14.81 20.23
N HIS A 25 -27.06 14.96 21.49
CA HIS A 25 -25.74 14.50 21.91
C HIS A 25 -25.58 12.99 21.76
N ALA A 26 -26.57 12.21 22.21
CA ALA A 26 -26.55 10.75 22.08
C ALA A 26 -26.49 10.29 20.61
N ILE A 27 -27.23 10.96 19.71
CA ILE A 27 -27.17 10.68 18.27
C ILE A 27 -25.78 11.00 17.69
N THR A 28 -25.20 12.13 18.10
CA THR A 28 -23.88 12.57 17.60
C THR A 28 -22.78 11.61 18.06
N GLU A 29 -22.79 11.22 19.33
CA GLU A 29 -21.85 10.22 19.89
C GLU A 29 -22.00 8.85 19.22
N ALA A 30 -23.24 8.40 18.97
CA ALA A 30 -23.50 7.16 18.24
C ALA A 30 -22.95 7.22 16.80
N GLN A 31 -23.10 8.36 16.12
CA GLN A 31 -22.58 8.53 14.76
C GLN A 31 -21.05 8.59 14.73
N GLU A 32 -20.41 9.29 15.68
CA GLU A 32 -18.96 9.34 15.79
C GLU A 32 -18.35 7.98 16.09
N THR A 33 -18.95 7.22 17.01
CA THR A 33 -18.49 5.86 17.34
C THR A 33 -18.66 4.90 16.16
N ALA A 34 -19.75 5.00 15.40
CA ALA A 34 -19.95 4.24 14.17
C ALA A 34 -18.85 4.55 13.13
N ARG A 35 -18.59 5.84 12.85
CA ARG A 35 -17.52 6.26 11.92
C ARG A 35 -16.14 5.81 12.36
N ARG A 36 -15.83 5.87 13.67
CA ARG A 36 -14.56 5.38 14.21
C ARG A 36 -14.41 3.87 14.02
N LYS A 37 -15.47 3.09 14.26
CA LYS A 37 -15.46 1.64 14.02
C LYS A 37 -15.27 1.32 12.54
N GLU A 38 -16.01 1.98 11.65
CA GLU A 38 -15.87 1.81 10.20
C GLU A 38 -14.44 2.13 9.72
N ALA A 39 -13.86 3.24 10.20
CA ALA A 39 -12.48 3.60 9.88
C ALA A 39 -11.46 2.58 10.40
N GLN A 40 -11.65 2.07 11.61
CA GLN A 40 -10.81 1.03 12.21
C GLN A 40 -10.91 -0.30 11.45
N GLU A 41 -12.11 -0.71 11.04
CA GLU A 41 -12.33 -1.92 10.26
C GLU A 41 -11.69 -1.82 8.88
N LEU A 42 -11.81 -0.67 8.21
CA LEU A 42 -11.16 -0.42 6.93
C LEU A 42 -9.64 -0.46 7.07
N GLU A 43 -9.08 0.17 8.11
CA GLU A 43 -7.64 0.17 8.36
C GLU A 43 -7.13 -1.23 8.68
N LYS A 44 -7.86 -1.99 9.50
CA LYS A 44 -7.53 -3.38 9.80
C LYS A 44 -7.51 -4.24 8.53
N LYS A 45 -8.51 -4.11 7.66
CA LYS A 45 -8.54 -4.84 6.38
C LYS A 45 -7.35 -4.48 5.50
N ARG A 46 -7.02 -3.19 5.39
CA ARG A 46 -5.83 -2.73 4.64
C ARG A 46 -4.54 -3.30 5.22
N GLN A 47 -4.41 -3.32 6.55
CA GLN A 47 -3.24 -3.87 7.22
C GLN A 47 -3.11 -5.39 6.97
N GLU A 48 -4.22 -6.13 7.03
CA GLU A 48 -4.27 -7.56 6.74
C GLU A 48 -3.87 -7.84 5.29
N GLU A 49 -4.40 -7.08 4.32
CA GLU A 49 -4.03 -7.17 2.90
C GLU A 49 -2.53 -6.86 2.69
N GLN A 50 -2.02 -5.79 3.29
CA GLN A 50 -0.60 -5.43 3.19
C GLN A 50 0.31 -6.52 3.79
N THR A 51 -0.07 -7.07 4.93
CA THR A 51 0.68 -8.16 5.58
C THR A 51 0.67 -9.42 4.70
N ALA A 52 -0.48 -9.76 4.12
CA ALA A 52 -0.57 -10.91 3.21
C ALA A 52 0.28 -10.73 1.95
N ILE A 53 0.31 -9.52 1.37
CA ILE A 53 1.15 -9.20 0.21
C ILE A 53 2.64 -9.28 0.58
N HIS A 54 3.00 -8.72 1.74
CA HIS A 54 4.36 -8.79 2.27
C HIS A 54 4.82 -10.24 2.46
N ASP A 55 4.00 -11.06 3.13
CA ASP A 55 4.32 -12.46 3.38
C ASP A 55 4.43 -13.27 2.08
N ALA A 56 3.54 -13.01 1.11
CA ALA A 56 3.66 -13.59 -0.22
C ALA A 56 4.98 -13.19 -0.90
N PHE A 57 5.40 -11.93 -0.80
CA PHE A 57 6.66 -11.47 -1.35
C PHE A 57 7.88 -12.11 -0.66
N MET A 58 7.82 -12.31 0.66
CA MET A 58 8.93 -12.89 1.43
C MET A 58 9.14 -14.37 1.15
N HIS A 59 8.08 -15.10 0.78
CA HIS A 59 8.11 -16.55 0.62
C HIS A 59 7.90 -17.04 -0.83
N GLN A 60 7.58 -16.15 -1.77
CA GLN A 60 7.49 -16.55 -3.18
C GLN A 60 8.88 -16.90 -3.73
N HIS A 61 8.89 -17.82 -4.69
CA HIS A 61 10.11 -18.29 -5.36
C HIS A 61 10.05 -18.07 -6.87
N ILE A 62 11.22 -18.02 -7.50
CA ILE A 62 11.34 -17.95 -8.95
C ILE A 62 10.66 -19.18 -9.56
N ARG A 63 9.71 -18.92 -10.47
CA ARG A 63 8.94 -19.98 -11.10
C ARG A 63 9.81 -20.84 -12.04
N PRO A 64 9.46 -22.12 -12.25
CA PRO A 64 10.20 -23.00 -13.17
C PRO A 64 10.28 -22.47 -14.61
N ASP A 65 9.26 -21.74 -15.06
CA ASP A 65 9.17 -21.14 -16.40
C ASP A 65 9.85 -19.75 -16.50
N ALA A 66 10.50 -19.27 -15.44
CA ALA A 66 11.08 -17.94 -15.39
C ALA A 66 12.10 -17.68 -16.51
N LYS A 67 12.93 -18.68 -16.85
CA LYS A 67 13.94 -18.56 -17.92
C LYS A 67 13.30 -18.27 -19.29
N GLU A 68 12.24 -18.98 -19.64
CA GLU A 68 11.54 -18.81 -20.92
C GLU A 68 10.87 -17.44 -20.98
N ARG A 69 10.16 -17.07 -19.90
CA ARG A 69 9.50 -15.76 -19.77
C ARG A 69 10.51 -14.61 -19.86
N PHE A 70 11.63 -14.73 -19.16
CA PHE A 70 12.72 -13.76 -19.17
C PHE A 70 13.31 -13.61 -20.58
N THR A 71 13.64 -14.72 -21.24
CA THR A 71 14.22 -14.71 -22.60
C THR A 71 13.28 -14.03 -23.60
N ARG A 72 11.97 -14.31 -23.51
CA ARG A 72 10.96 -13.66 -24.36
C ARG A 72 10.86 -12.16 -24.06
N ALA A 73 10.90 -11.76 -22.79
CA ALA A 73 10.83 -10.36 -22.38
C ALA A 73 12.03 -9.55 -22.88
N VAL A 74 13.26 -10.03 -22.64
CA VAL A 74 14.50 -9.37 -23.11
C VAL A 74 14.52 -9.26 -24.63
N ARG A 75 14.15 -10.32 -25.36
CA ARG A 75 14.05 -10.27 -26.82
C ARG A 75 13.10 -9.17 -27.28
N THR A 76 11.90 -9.14 -26.71
CA THR A 76 10.88 -8.15 -27.09
C THR A 76 11.34 -6.72 -26.80
N ALA A 77 12.02 -6.50 -25.68
CA ALA A 77 12.58 -5.20 -25.31
C ALA A 77 13.70 -4.78 -26.28
N ALA A 78 14.63 -5.67 -26.58
CA ALA A 78 15.71 -5.41 -27.54
C ALA A 78 15.18 -5.13 -28.96
N GLU A 79 14.14 -5.83 -29.41
CA GLU A 79 13.46 -5.58 -30.69
C GLU A 79 12.81 -4.18 -30.76
N ARG A 80 12.50 -3.57 -29.61
CA ARG A 80 11.99 -2.19 -29.49
C ARG A 80 13.11 -1.14 -29.35
N GLY A 81 14.37 -1.56 -29.34
CA GLY A 81 15.52 -0.68 -29.12
C GLY A 81 15.77 -0.32 -27.64
N GLU A 82 15.12 -1.03 -26.71
CA GLU A 82 15.40 -0.90 -25.28
C GLU A 82 16.70 -1.65 -24.93
N THR A 83 17.40 -1.17 -23.90
CA THR A 83 18.64 -1.77 -23.38
C THR A 83 18.51 -2.25 -21.94
N GLU A 84 17.32 -2.12 -21.34
CA GLU A 84 17.04 -2.56 -19.98
C GLU A 84 15.58 -2.98 -19.80
N ILE A 85 15.31 -3.80 -18.79
CA ILE A 85 13.96 -4.16 -18.33
C ILE A 85 13.85 -4.11 -16.81
N GLU A 86 12.69 -3.71 -16.29
CA GLU A 86 12.33 -3.90 -14.89
C GLU A 86 11.98 -5.37 -14.64
N ILE A 87 12.67 -6.03 -13.71
CA ILE A 87 12.46 -7.45 -13.41
C ILE A 87 11.72 -7.68 -12.09
N VAL A 88 11.80 -6.73 -11.16
CA VAL A 88 11.08 -6.77 -9.86
C VAL A 88 10.77 -5.34 -9.44
N ARG A 89 9.56 -5.14 -8.88
CA ARG A 89 9.18 -3.93 -8.15
C ARG A 89 8.55 -4.29 -6.83
N PHE A 90 8.93 -3.59 -5.77
CA PHE A 90 8.48 -3.86 -4.41
C PHE A 90 8.68 -2.63 -3.49
N PRO A 91 7.98 -2.52 -2.35
CA PRO A 91 8.20 -1.44 -1.38
C PRO A 91 9.60 -1.47 -0.76
N SER A 92 10.26 -0.32 -0.62
CA SER A 92 11.58 -0.20 -0.01
C SER A 92 11.62 -0.65 1.44
N SER A 93 10.47 -0.59 2.14
CA SER A 93 10.30 -1.12 3.49
C SER A 93 10.56 -2.62 3.59
N TYR A 94 10.60 -3.35 2.47
CA TYR A 94 10.91 -4.77 2.47
C TYR A 94 12.43 -5.00 2.51
N CYS A 95 13.27 -4.02 2.15
CA CYS A 95 14.71 -4.09 2.39
C CYS A 95 15.00 -4.08 3.90
N SER A 96 16.07 -4.76 4.32
CA SER A 96 16.47 -4.82 5.74
C SER A 96 16.88 -3.46 6.32
N ASP A 97 17.20 -2.50 5.47
CA ASP A 97 17.57 -1.12 5.82
C ASP A 97 16.53 -0.07 5.36
N GLY A 98 15.33 -0.51 4.95
CA GLY A 98 14.27 0.36 4.44
C GLY A 98 14.55 1.00 3.08
N GLY A 99 15.55 0.51 2.34
CA GLY A 99 15.96 1.00 1.03
C GLY A 99 17.02 2.10 1.07
N ARG A 100 17.66 2.31 2.22
CA ARG A 100 18.68 3.33 2.44
C ARG A 100 19.87 3.15 1.50
N ALA A 101 20.42 1.94 1.40
CA ALA A 101 21.57 1.64 0.53
C ALA A 101 21.25 1.90 -0.96
N ILE A 102 20.06 1.52 -1.41
CA ILE A 102 19.58 1.77 -2.78
C ILE A 102 19.43 3.28 -3.02
N ASN A 103 18.80 4.01 -2.09
CA ASN A 103 18.60 5.45 -2.21
C ASN A 103 19.92 6.24 -2.27
N ASN A 104 20.96 5.72 -1.62
CA ASN A 104 22.29 6.35 -1.57
C ASN A 104 23.25 5.82 -2.65
N PHE A 105 22.79 4.97 -3.56
CA PHE A 105 23.60 4.34 -4.62
C PHE A 105 24.83 3.59 -4.09
N GLU A 106 24.70 2.96 -2.91
CA GLU A 106 25.81 2.23 -2.29
C GLU A 106 26.12 0.95 -3.07
N PRO A 107 27.39 0.60 -3.31
CA PRO A 107 27.74 -0.56 -4.13
C PRO A 107 27.31 -1.91 -3.52
N ASP A 108 27.16 -1.97 -2.21
CA ASP A 108 26.70 -3.08 -1.38
C ASP A 108 25.18 -3.06 -1.14
N TRP A 109 24.41 -2.22 -1.86
CA TRP A 109 22.94 -2.25 -1.83
C TRP A 109 22.32 -3.65 -1.95
N PRO A 110 22.91 -4.65 -2.65
CA PRO A 110 22.33 -5.98 -2.69
C PRO A 110 22.17 -6.62 -1.30
N ASP A 111 23.04 -6.30 -0.34
CA ASP A 111 23.02 -6.87 1.00
C ASP A 111 21.76 -6.45 1.79
N SER A 112 21.10 -5.36 1.36
CA SER A 112 19.82 -4.91 1.92
C SER A 112 18.61 -5.71 1.42
N LEU A 113 18.74 -6.46 0.32
CA LEU A 113 17.60 -7.16 -0.27
C LEU A 113 17.20 -8.38 0.57
N THR A 114 15.91 -8.60 0.70
CA THR A 114 15.30 -9.73 1.41
C THR A 114 14.28 -10.44 0.52
N GLY A 115 13.75 -11.57 0.99
CA GLY A 115 12.67 -12.31 0.33
C GLY A 115 12.95 -12.60 -1.15
N PHE A 116 11.93 -12.41 -1.98
CA PHE A 116 12.04 -12.64 -3.43
C PHE A 116 13.08 -11.76 -4.12
N ALA A 117 13.27 -10.50 -3.71
CA ALA A 117 14.27 -9.63 -4.32
C ALA A 117 15.70 -10.17 -4.10
N ARG A 118 15.96 -10.77 -2.93
CA ARG A 118 17.24 -11.46 -2.66
C ARG A 118 17.43 -12.64 -3.59
N GLU A 119 16.43 -13.51 -3.72
CA GLU A 119 16.49 -14.68 -4.61
C GLU A 119 16.75 -14.28 -6.07
N VAL A 120 16.12 -13.19 -6.54
CA VAL A 120 16.35 -12.64 -7.87
C VAL A 120 17.79 -12.17 -8.05
N TYR A 121 18.35 -11.45 -7.06
CA TYR A 121 19.75 -11.06 -7.13
C TYR A 121 20.68 -12.27 -7.13
N ASP A 122 20.44 -13.28 -6.30
CA ASP A 122 21.31 -14.46 -6.22
C ASP A 122 21.33 -15.23 -7.55
N ASN A 123 20.17 -15.30 -8.23
CA ASN A 123 20.08 -15.87 -9.57
C ASN A 123 20.76 -15.00 -10.63
N TYR A 124 20.63 -13.68 -10.54
CA TYR A 124 21.37 -12.75 -11.37
C TYR A 124 22.88 -12.98 -11.22
N ASP A 125 23.37 -12.99 -9.98
CA ASP A 125 24.79 -13.10 -9.66
C ASP A 125 25.39 -14.41 -10.18
N ARG A 126 24.65 -15.51 -10.01
CA ARG A 126 25.08 -16.84 -10.42
C ARG A 126 25.05 -17.07 -11.93
N TYR A 127 24.03 -16.57 -12.64
CA TYR A 127 23.77 -16.97 -14.03
C TYR A 127 23.84 -15.82 -15.04
N LEU A 128 23.37 -14.63 -14.67
CA LEU A 128 23.23 -13.50 -15.60
C LEU A 128 24.47 -12.60 -15.61
N ARG A 129 25.08 -12.35 -14.44
CA ARG A 129 26.32 -11.57 -14.34
C ARG A 129 27.45 -12.19 -15.19
N PRO A 130 27.72 -13.51 -15.15
CA PRO A 130 28.75 -14.12 -16.00
C PRO A 130 28.42 -14.07 -17.49
N ALA A 131 27.14 -13.96 -17.85
CA ALA A 131 26.70 -13.81 -19.23
C ALA A 131 26.79 -12.37 -19.76
N GLY A 132 27.22 -11.41 -18.93
CA GLY A 132 27.44 -10.01 -19.32
C GLY A 132 26.30 -9.05 -18.94
N TYR A 133 25.22 -9.55 -18.36
CA TYR A 133 24.16 -8.67 -17.85
C TYR A 133 24.62 -7.88 -16.64
N LYS A 134 24.05 -6.70 -16.48
CA LYS A 134 24.27 -5.81 -15.34
C LYS A 134 22.95 -5.57 -14.61
N LEU A 135 23.02 -5.37 -13.30
CA LEU A 135 21.86 -5.16 -12.44
C LEU A 135 21.98 -3.84 -11.69
N ARG A 136 20.90 -3.09 -11.62
CA ARG A 136 20.78 -1.87 -10.82
C ARG A 136 19.45 -1.86 -10.07
N ALA A 137 19.41 -1.20 -8.93
CA ALA A 137 18.17 -0.87 -8.24
C ALA A 137 18.04 0.65 -8.10
N GLN A 138 16.81 1.17 -8.05
CA GLN A 138 16.55 2.57 -7.75
C GLN A 138 15.23 2.74 -7.01
N ILE A 139 15.11 3.83 -6.26
CA ILE A 139 13.82 4.28 -5.73
C ILE A 139 13.00 4.89 -6.88
N LEU A 140 11.73 4.51 -6.98
CA LEU A 140 10.78 4.93 -8.01
C LEU A 140 9.78 5.96 -7.49
N SER A 141 9.53 5.99 -6.19
CA SER A 141 8.58 6.91 -5.57
C SER A 141 9.06 7.42 -4.21
N TYR A 142 8.62 8.62 -3.83
CA TYR A 142 9.00 9.29 -2.59
C TYR A 142 7.78 9.81 -1.80
N PRO A 143 6.85 8.94 -1.36
CA PRO A 143 5.68 9.35 -0.60
C PRO A 143 6.10 10.04 0.71
N GLY A 144 5.64 11.27 0.93
CA GLY A 144 6.02 12.06 2.10
C GLY A 144 7.52 12.38 2.19
N GLY A 145 8.25 12.31 1.07
CA GLY A 145 9.70 12.53 1.02
C GLY A 145 10.55 11.32 1.45
N MET A 146 9.93 10.18 1.77
CA MET A 146 10.64 8.96 2.16
C MET A 146 10.68 7.96 0.99
N PRO A 147 11.70 7.09 0.89
CA PRO A 147 11.73 6.02 -0.11
C PRO A 147 10.43 5.19 -0.10
N GLY A 148 9.83 5.05 -1.28
CA GLY A 148 8.59 4.30 -1.52
C GLY A 148 8.89 3.00 -2.24
N ASP A 149 8.59 2.91 -3.53
CA ASP A 149 8.83 1.70 -4.32
C ASP A 149 10.28 1.62 -4.79
N VAL A 150 10.83 0.41 -4.79
CA VAL A 150 12.10 0.04 -5.42
C VAL A 150 11.79 -0.64 -6.75
N GLY A 151 12.53 -0.26 -7.79
CA GLY A 151 12.60 -0.99 -9.05
C GLY A 151 13.98 -1.62 -9.21
N VAL A 152 14.01 -2.91 -9.59
CA VAL A 152 15.23 -3.64 -9.93
C VAL A 152 15.25 -3.85 -11.44
N PHE A 153 16.31 -3.37 -12.08
CA PHE A 153 16.45 -3.33 -13.53
C PHE A 153 17.66 -4.16 -13.96
N LEU A 154 17.45 -4.96 -15.00
CA LEU A 154 18.50 -5.68 -15.69
C LEU A 154 18.80 -4.98 -17.01
N HIS A 155 20.07 -4.75 -17.32
CA HIS A 155 20.49 -4.09 -18.55
C HIS A 155 21.62 -4.85 -19.27
N TRP A 156 21.69 -4.71 -20.59
CA TRP A 156 22.62 -5.39 -21.49
C TRP A 156 23.32 -4.42 -22.45
#